data_AF-A0AAQ5XFG6-F1
#
_entry.id   AF-A0AAQ5XFG6-F1
#
_cell.length_a   1.000
_cell.length_b   1.000
_cell.length_c   1.000
_cell.angle_alpha   90.00
_cell.angle_beta   90.00
_cell.angle_gamma   90.00
#
_symmetry.space_group_name_H-M   'P 1'
#
loop_
_entity.id
_entity.type
_entity.pdbx_description
1 polymer ?
#
loop_
_entity_poly.entity_id
_entity_poly.type
_entity_poly.pdbx_seq_one_letter_code
_entity_poly.pdbx_strand_id
1 'polypeptide(L)'
;MDPRVVENIYLLVIVTLVSVLQNVFFAQKVERECKSHHSHTSAFERVSCANRNCMDAYPTFLAVMWCAGLCLSQAPAAFAGIIYLLVRQQYFVGYLGQTSQSTPGYLFGKRIISFLFLMCIVGIFNYLLVRYYGSDYKDYVETITKAASALLLIP
;
A
#
# COMPACT_ATOMS: atom_id res chain seq x y z
N MET A 1 21.86 6.34 -2.48
CA MET A 1 20.57 7.03 -2.27
C MET A 1 20.75 7.97 -1.09
N ASP A 2 20.25 9.21 -1.14
CA ASP A 2 20.38 10.17 -0.03
C ASP A 2 19.75 9.55 1.24
N PRO A 3 20.46 9.52 2.39
CA PRO A 3 19.93 8.99 3.66
C PRO A 3 18.54 9.51 4.00
N ARG A 4 18.26 10.79 3.73
CA ARG A 4 16.95 11.42 4.00
C ARG A 4 15.81 10.82 3.20
N VAL A 5 16.09 10.35 1.98
CA VAL A 5 15.07 9.69 1.16
C VAL A 5 14.81 8.28 1.66
N VAL A 6 15.86 7.58 2.10
CA VAL A 6 15.76 6.22 2.65
C VAL A 6 14.92 6.21 3.93
N GLU A 7 15.09 7.21 4.80
CA GLU A 7 14.30 7.40 6.02
C GLU A 7 12.79 7.53 5.74
N ASN A 8 12.39 8.05 4.57
CA ASN A 8 10.97 8.19 4.21
C ASN A 8 10.37 6.94 3.55
N ILE A 9 11.18 5.94 3.19
CA ILE A 9 10.70 4.74 2.47
C ILE A 9 11.03 3.42 3.16
N TYR A 10 11.94 3.38 4.14
CA TYR A 10 12.43 2.13 4.72
C TYR A 10 11.33 1.18 5.23
N LEU A 11 10.28 1.69 5.90
CA LEU A 11 9.14 0.88 6.34
C LEU A 11 8.40 0.23 5.16
N LEU A 12 8.17 0.95 4.06
CA LEU A 12 7.53 0.38 2.86
C LEU A 12 8.41 -0.69 2.23
N VAL A 13 9.73 -0.45 2.21
CA VAL A 13 10.72 -1.42 1.72
C VAL A 13 10.67 -2.68 2.57
N ILE A 14 10.66 -2.57 3.91
CA ILE A 14 10.53 -3.72 4.82
C ILE A 14 9.25 -4.50 4.51
N VAL A 15 8.09 -3.84 4.42
CA VAL A 15 6.82 -4.51 4.10
C VAL A 15 6.89 -5.21 2.73
N THR A 16 7.50 -4.56 1.73
CA THR A 16 7.67 -5.13 0.38
C THR A 16 8.59 -6.35 0.41
N LEU A 17 9.67 -6.33 1.18
CA LEU A 17 10.57 -7.49 1.32
C LEU A 17 9.87 -8.65 2.02
N VAL A 18 9.11 -8.38 3.08
CA VAL A 18 8.30 -9.40 3.76
C VAL A 18 7.24 -9.99 2.81
N SER A 19 6.61 -9.17 1.98
CA SER A 19 5.62 -9.64 1.00
C SER A 19 6.24 -10.49 -0.11
N VAL A 20 7.48 -10.20 -0.52
CA VAL A 20 8.25 -11.04 -1.44
C VAL A 20 8.54 -12.40 -0.81
N LEU A 21 8.98 -12.45 0.44
CA LEU A 21 9.18 -13.72 1.16
C LEU A 21 7.89 -14.52 1.25
N GLN A 22 6.75 -13.86 1.52
CA GLN A 22 5.43 -14.50 1.52
C GLN A 22 5.06 -15.07 0.14
N ASN A 23 5.35 -14.37 -0.95
CA ASN A 23 5.11 -14.86 -2.32
C ASN A 23 5.92 -16.13 -2.63
N VAL A 24 7.20 -16.14 -2.24
CA VAL A 24 8.06 -17.32 -2.41
C VAL A 24 7.51 -18.49 -1.59
N PHE A 25 7.08 -18.25 -0.36
CA PHE A 25 6.48 -19.28 0.50
C PHE A 25 5.22 -19.89 -0.14
N PHE A 26 4.32 -19.07 -0.70
CA PHE A 26 3.13 -19.58 -1.38
C PHE A 26 3.46 -20.41 -2.62
N ALA A 27 4.39 -19.93 -3.45
CA ALA A 27 4.83 -20.66 -4.64
C ALA A 27 5.46 -22.02 -4.28
N GLN A 28 6.35 -22.05 -3.28
CA GLN A 28 6.94 -23.29 -2.78
C GLN A 28 5.89 -24.25 -2.23
N LYS A 29 4.86 -23.74 -1.55
CA LYS A 29 3.79 -24.57 -1.02
C LYS A 29 2.94 -25.18 -2.14
N VAL A 30 2.58 -24.41 -3.17
CA VAL A 30 1.90 -24.91 -4.37
C VAL A 30 2.73 -26.00 -5.07
N GLU A 31 4.03 -25.77 -5.22
CA GLU A 31 4.94 -26.73 -5.86
C GLU A 31 5.04 -28.06 -5.08
N ARG A 32 5.08 -27.99 -3.75
CA ARG A 32 5.09 -29.20 -2.91
C ARG A 32 3.81 -30.01 -3.05
N GLU A 33 2.65 -29.37 -3.04
CA GLU A 33 1.36 -30.07 -3.23
C GLU A 33 1.25 -30.66 -4.64
N CYS A 34 1.82 -30.01 -5.66
CA CYS A 34 1.92 -30.54 -7.03
C CYS A 34 2.78 -31.81 -7.11
N LYS A 35 3.91 -31.86 -6.38
CA LYS A 35 4.83 -33.01 -6.38
C LYS A 35 4.31 -34.17 -5.52
N SER A 36 3.58 -33.88 -4.44
CA SER A 36 3.15 -34.88 -3.46
C SER A 36 1.87 -35.62 -3.85
N HIS A 37 1.03 -35.03 -4.70
CA HIS A 37 -0.22 -35.63 -5.14
C HIS A 37 -0.31 -35.59 -6.67
N HIS A 38 -0.80 -36.66 -7.31
CA HIS A 38 -1.21 -36.57 -8.72
C HIS A 38 -2.11 -35.35 -8.89
N SER A 39 -1.85 -34.56 -9.93
CA SER A 39 -2.37 -33.20 -10.22
C SER A 39 -3.89 -33.02 -10.22
N HIS A 40 -4.64 -34.09 -9.94
CA HIS A 40 -6.10 -34.22 -9.97
C HIS A 40 -6.75 -34.23 -8.58
N THR A 41 -6.03 -33.88 -7.52
CA THR A 41 -6.60 -33.79 -6.16
C THR A 41 -7.17 -32.39 -5.89
N SER A 42 -8.37 -32.35 -5.31
CA SER A 42 -9.07 -31.11 -4.95
C SER A 42 -8.27 -30.19 -4.01
N ALA A 43 -7.31 -30.72 -3.26
CA ALA A 43 -6.40 -29.92 -2.42
C ALA A 43 -5.42 -29.08 -3.25
N PHE A 44 -4.84 -29.64 -4.32
CA PHE A 44 -3.91 -28.91 -5.19
C PHE A 44 -4.62 -27.75 -5.92
N GLU A 45 -5.80 -28.01 -6.48
CA GLU A 45 -6.59 -26.97 -7.17
C GLU A 45 -6.95 -25.81 -6.24
N ARG A 46 -7.29 -26.09 -4.97
CA ARG A 46 -7.61 -25.07 -3.96
C ARG A 46 -6.40 -24.21 -3.63
N VAL A 47 -5.23 -24.80 -3.44
CA VAL A 47 -3.98 -24.09 -3.11
C VAL A 47 -3.48 -23.27 -4.31
N SER A 48 -3.55 -23.84 -5.52
CA SER A 48 -3.21 -23.16 -6.77
C SER A 48 -4.15 -21.96 -7.03
N CYS A 49 -5.46 -22.14 -6.82
CA CYS A 49 -6.45 -21.06 -6.90
C CYS A 49 -6.19 -19.95 -5.88
N ALA A 50 -5.92 -20.30 -4.62
CA ALA A 50 -5.59 -19.33 -3.57
C ALA A 50 -4.32 -18.54 -3.92
N ASN A 51 -3.29 -19.20 -4.44
CA ASN A 51 -2.06 -18.53 -4.90
C ASN A 51 -2.35 -17.58 -6.06
N ARG A 52 -3.14 -18.00 -7.06
CA ARG A 52 -3.50 -17.14 -8.21
C ARG A 52 -4.26 -15.89 -7.76
N ASN A 53 -5.29 -16.04 -6.92
CA ASN A 53 -6.01 -14.90 -6.35
C ASN A 53 -5.08 -13.95 -5.57
N CYS A 54 -4.13 -14.51 -4.83
CA CYS A 54 -3.12 -13.74 -4.11
C CYS A 54 -2.11 -13.04 -5.03
N MET A 55 -1.87 -13.55 -6.24
CA MET A 55 -1.02 -12.94 -7.26
C MET A 55 -1.76 -11.85 -8.02
N ASP A 56 -3.03 -12.06 -8.35
CA ASP A 56 -3.84 -11.07 -9.09
C ASP A 56 -4.07 -9.79 -8.27
N ALA A 57 -4.22 -9.91 -6.94
CA ALA A 57 -4.40 -8.77 -6.04
C ALA A 57 -3.08 -8.07 -5.65
N TYR A 58 -1.93 -8.72 -5.82
CA TYR A 58 -0.64 -8.23 -5.31
C TYR A 58 -0.14 -6.95 -5.98
N PRO A 59 -0.18 -6.80 -7.33
CA PRO A 59 0.20 -5.55 -7.99
C PRO A 59 -0.63 -4.35 -7.52
N THR A 60 -1.95 -4.56 -7.37
CA THR A 60 -2.86 -3.52 -6.87
C THR A 60 -2.50 -3.10 -5.46
N PHE A 61 -2.28 -4.06 -4.56
CA PHE A 61 -1.83 -3.79 -3.19
C PHE A 61 -0.51 -3.00 -3.17
N LEU A 62 0.49 -3.45 -3.92
CA LEU A 62 1.81 -2.83 -3.94
C LEU A 62 1.71 -1.38 -4.44
N ALA A 63 0.95 -1.14 -5.51
CA ALA A 63 0.74 0.20 -6.05
C ALA A 63 0.09 1.14 -5.02
N VAL A 64 -1.01 0.73 -4.38
CA VAL A 64 -1.69 1.62 -3.42
C VAL A 64 -0.89 1.82 -2.13
N MET A 65 -0.13 0.82 -1.66
CA MET A 65 0.71 0.97 -0.48
C MET A 65 1.84 1.99 -0.72
N TRP A 66 2.50 1.91 -1.87
CA TRP A 66 3.56 2.84 -2.24
C TRP A 66 3.03 4.25 -2.45
N CYS A 67 1.93 4.40 -3.20
CA CYS A 67 1.30 5.71 -3.38
C CYS A 67 0.85 6.31 -2.04
N ALA A 68 0.22 5.53 -1.14
CA ALA A 68 -0.23 6.02 0.16
C ALA A 68 0.94 6.46 1.07
N GLY A 69 2.02 5.68 1.07
CA GLY A 69 3.20 5.98 1.88
C GLY A 69 3.96 7.21 1.39
N LEU A 70 4.05 7.40 0.08
CA LEU A 70 4.73 8.55 -0.53
C LEU A 70 3.87 9.82 -0.51
N CYS A 71 2.57 9.72 -0.78
CA CYS A 71 1.68 10.87 -0.92
C CYS A 71 1.18 11.42 0.42
N LEU A 72 1.07 10.57 1.46
CA LEU A 72 0.50 10.99 2.74
C LEU A 72 1.42 10.70 3.92
N SER A 73 1.65 9.43 4.24
CA SER A 73 2.50 9.07 5.37
C SER A 73 2.94 7.61 5.35
N GLN A 74 4.24 7.42 5.57
CA GLN A 74 4.93 6.15 5.54
C GLN A 74 4.41 5.16 6.61
N ALA A 75 4.28 5.61 7.86
CA ALA A 75 3.96 4.75 9.01
C ALA A 75 2.57 4.08 8.92
N PRO A 76 1.45 4.79 8.70
CA PRO A 76 0.13 4.18 8.56
C PRO A 76 0.02 3.31 7.29
N ALA A 77 0.69 3.68 6.19
CA ALA A 77 0.72 2.86 4.98
C ALA A 77 1.44 1.53 5.22
N ALA A 78 2.59 1.56 5.90
CA ALA A 78 3.34 0.36 6.26
C ALA A 78 2.57 -0.52 7.25
N PHE A 79 1.93 0.08 8.27
CA PHE A 79 1.11 -0.66 9.23
C PHE A 79 -0.08 -1.37 8.55
N ALA A 80 -0.82 -0.66 7.70
CA ALA A 80 -1.87 -1.26 6.88
C ALA A 80 -1.32 -2.37 5.96
N GLY A 81 -0.13 -2.18 5.41
CA GLY A 81 0.59 -3.18 4.63
C GLY A 81 0.89 -4.46 5.41
N ILE A 82 1.39 -4.36 6.65
CA ILE A 82 1.61 -5.53 7.52
C ILE A 82 0.28 -6.26 7.78
N ILE A 83 -0.78 -5.54 8.13
CA ILE A 83 -2.11 -6.15 8.35
C ILE A 83 -2.57 -6.87 7.07
N TYR A 84 -2.37 -6.28 5.89
CA TYR A 84 -2.71 -6.92 4.62
C TYR A 84 -1.98 -8.25 4.45
N LEU A 85 -0.68 -8.32 4.76
CA LEU A 85 0.09 -9.56 4.67
C LEU A 85 -0.39 -10.63 5.65
N LEU A 86 -0.78 -10.25 6.88
CA LEU A 86 -1.33 -11.17 7.87
C LEU A 86 -2.66 -11.77 7.40
N VAL A 87 -3.55 -10.93 6.87
CA VAL A 87 -4.86 -11.34 6.36
C VAL A 87 -4.70 -12.22 5.13
N ARG A 88 -3.73 -11.91 4.27
CA ARG A 88 -3.35 -12.72 3.11
C ARG A 88 -2.81 -14.09 3.53
N GLN A 89 -2.02 -14.16 4.62
CA GLN A 89 -1.57 -15.43 5.18
C GLN A 89 -2.74 -16.26 5.70
N GLN A 90 -3.65 -15.65 6.47
CA GLN A 90 -4.86 -16.31 6.99
C GLN A 90 -5.76 -16.80 5.85
N TYR A 91 -5.91 -16.01 4.79
CA TYR A 91 -6.65 -16.40 3.59
C TYR A 91 -6.05 -17.65 2.93
N PHE A 92 -4.73 -17.66 2.71
CA PHE A 92 -4.04 -18.79 2.08
C PHE A 92 -4.10 -20.06 2.95
N VAL A 93 -3.87 -19.94 4.25
CA VAL A 93 -3.98 -21.06 5.21
C VAL A 93 -5.43 -21.55 5.34
N GLY A 94 -6.41 -20.65 5.29
CA GLY A 94 -7.83 -21.02 5.24
C GLY A 94 -8.20 -21.87 4.03
N TYR A 95 -7.57 -21.63 2.88
CA TYR A 95 -7.73 -22.46 1.68
C TYR A 95 -7.08 -23.84 1.80
N LEU A 96 -6.02 -23.98 2.60
CA LEU A 96 -5.38 -25.27 2.92
C LEU A 96 -6.24 -26.12 3.87
N GLY A 97 -6.98 -25.50 4.79
CA GLY A 97 -7.93 -26.20 5.68
C GLY A 97 -9.21 -26.63 4.95
N GLN A 98 -9.94 -27.64 5.46
CA GLN A 98 -11.17 -28.16 4.82
C GLN A 98 -12.41 -27.24 4.88
N THR A 99 -12.30 -25.95 5.23
CA THR A 99 -13.49 -25.16 5.63
C THR A 99 -13.54 -23.71 5.12
N SER A 100 -14.78 -23.20 5.10
CA SER A 100 -15.30 -21.88 4.68
C SER A 100 -14.72 -20.65 5.41
N GLN A 101 -13.45 -20.69 5.83
CA GLN A 101 -12.76 -19.61 6.55
C GLN A 101 -12.03 -18.62 5.63
N SER A 102 -12.03 -18.85 4.33
CA SER A 102 -11.36 -18.00 3.35
C SER A 102 -12.16 -16.75 2.94
N THR A 103 -13.49 -16.80 3.00
CA THR A 103 -14.36 -15.68 2.62
C THR A 103 -14.18 -14.42 3.49
N PRO A 104 -14.05 -14.53 4.84
CA PRO A 104 -13.79 -13.38 5.70
C PRO A 104 -12.45 -12.69 5.41
N GLY A 105 -11.39 -13.47 5.16
CA GLY A 105 -10.04 -12.94 4.88
C GLY A 105 -9.99 -12.12 3.58
N TYR A 106 -10.66 -12.58 2.51
CA TYR A 106 -10.73 -11.85 1.25
C TYR A 106 -11.45 -10.50 1.37
N LEU A 107 -12.58 -10.47 2.07
CA LEU A 107 -13.35 -9.25 2.30
C LEU A 107 -12.56 -8.23 3.14
N PHE A 108 -11.82 -8.72 4.14
CA PHE A 108 -10.99 -7.86 4.98
C PHE A 108 -9.78 -7.30 4.20
N GLY A 109 -9.13 -8.10 3.35
CA GLY A 109 -8.08 -7.63 2.45
C GLY A 109 -8.55 -6.49 1.53
N LYS A 110 -9.77 -6.59 1.00
CA LYS A 110 -10.38 -5.53 0.18
C LYS A 110 -10.60 -4.23 0.95
N ARG A 111 -10.95 -4.29 2.24
CA ARG A 111 -11.09 -3.10 3.10
C ARG A 111 -9.75 -2.38 3.30
N ILE A 112 -8.66 -3.13 3.44
CA ILE A 112 -7.32 -2.55 3.60
C ILE A 112 -6.87 -1.85 2.32
N ILE A 113 -7.09 -2.47 1.15
CA ILE A 113 -6.80 -1.84 -0.15
C ILE A 113 -7.61 -0.55 -0.31
N SER A 114 -8.90 -0.57 0.07
CA SER A 114 -9.76 0.64 0.05
C SER A 114 -9.23 1.75 0.97
N PHE A 115 -8.77 1.39 2.16
CA PHE A 115 -8.16 2.34 3.11
C PHE A 115 -6.88 2.96 2.53
N LEU A 116 -5.97 2.16 1.98
CA LEU A 116 -4.75 2.65 1.33
C LEU A 116 -5.08 3.55 0.13
N PHE A 117 -6.08 3.19 -0.67
CA PHE A 117 -6.54 4.02 -1.78
C PHE A 117 -7.08 5.39 -1.31
N LEU A 118 -7.84 5.42 -0.22
CA LEU A 118 -8.34 6.67 0.37
C LEU A 118 -7.18 7.54 0.88
N MET A 119 -6.15 6.93 1.48
CA MET A 119 -4.92 7.66 1.85
C MET A 119 -4.24 8.31 0.63
N CYS A 120 -4.21 7.65 -0.53
CA CYS A 120 -3.68 8.24 -1.76
C CYS A 120 -4.47 9.50 -2.16
N ILE A 121 -5.80 9.42 -2.15
CA ILE A 121 -6.68 10.56 -2.48
C ILE A 121 -6.40 11.73 -1.53
N VAL A 122 -6.36 11.46 -0.22
CA VAL A 122 -6.10 12.50 0.79
C VAL A 122 -4.72 13.11 0.61
N GLY A 123 -3.68 12.31 0.32
CA GLY A 123 -2.33 12.80 0.06
C GLY A 123 -2.24 13.71 -1.16
N ILE A 124 -2.84 13.29 -2.28
CA ILE A 124 -2.88 14.09 -3.51
C ILE A 124 -3.66 15.40 -3.26
N PHE A 125 -4.81 15.32 -2.60
CA PHE A 125 -5.61 16.50 -2.30
C PHE A 125 -4.85 17.47 -1.40
N ASN A 126 -4.16 16.97 -0.36
CA ASN A 126 -3.31 17.78 0.51
C ASN A 126 -2.20 18.49 -0.27
N TYR A 127 -1.51 17.78 -1.17
CA TYR A 127 -0.48 18.36 -2.02
C TYR A 127 -1.04 19.50 -2.90
N LEU A 128 -2.18 19.27 -3.55
CA LEU A 128 -2.83 20.29 -4.39
C LEU A 128 -3.26 21.50 -3.55
N LEU A 129 -3.88 21.28 -2.38
CA LEU A 129 -4.27 22.36 -1.47
C LEU A 129 -3.08 23.24 -1.09
N VAL A 130 -1.99 22.63 -0.62
CA VAL A 130 -0.78 23.38 -0.24
C VAL A 130 -0.21 24.13 -1.45
N ARG A 131 -0.23 23.52 -2.63
CA ARG A 131 0.32 24.12 -3.84
C ARG A 131 -0.47 25.32 -4.34
N TYR A 132 -1.80 25.28 -4.29
CA TYR A 132 -2.67 26.36 -4.74
C TYR A 132 -2.81 27.45 -3.66
N TYR A 133 -3.24 27.10 -2.45
CA TYR A 133 -3.40 28.08 -1.36
C TYR A 133 -2.07 28.69 -0.89
N GLY A 134 -0.98 27.92 -0.94
CA GLY A 134 0.36 28.45 -0.65
C GLY A 134 0.85 29.44 -1.71
N SER A 135 0.44 29.28 -2.97
CA SER A 135 0.75 30.24 -4.04
C SER A 135 0.00 31.55 -3.81
N ASP A 136 -1.31 31.47 -3.54
CA ASP A 136 -2.15 32.65 -3.29
C ASP A 136 -1.66 33.45 -2.08
N TYR A 137 -1.25 32.76 -1.01
CA TYR A 137 -0.67 33.40 0.16
C TYR A 137 0.63 34.15 -0.17
N LYS A 138 1.53 33.51 -0.94
CA LYS A 138 2.79 34.15 -1.34
C LYS A 138 2.54 35.40 -2.19
N ASP A 139 1.63 35.32 -3.15
CA ASP A 139 1.28 36.43 -4.04
C ASP A 139 0.63 37.59 -3.26
N TYR A 140 -0.20 37.28 -2.26
CA TYR A 140 -0.80 38.27 -1.36
C TYR A 140 0.26 38.99 -0.51
N VAL A 141 1.18 38.24 0.11
CA VAL A 141 2.27 38.81 0.92
C VAL A 141 3.20 39.67 0.07
N GLU A 142 3.53 39.24 -1.15
CA GLU A 142 4.33 40.05 -2.07
C GLU A 142 3.62 41.36 -2.43
N THR A 143 2.31 41.32 -2.65
CA THR A 143 1.51 42.50 -2.99
C THR A 143 1.50 43.50 -1.84
N ILE A 144 1.24 43.05 -0.61
CA ILE A 144 1.29 43.91 0.58
C ILE A 144 2.70 44.46 0.79
N THR A 145 3.73 43.63 0.66
CA THR A 145 5.12 44.06 0.84
C THR A 145 5.52 45.13 -0.17
N LYS A 146 5.13 44.97 -1.44
CA LYS A 146 5.34 45.99 -2.49
C LYS A 146 4.60 47.29 -2.18
N ALA A 147 3.33 47.19 -1.76
CA ALA A 147 2.52 48.37 -1.41
C ALA A 147 3.08 49.12 -0.19
N ALA A 148 3.45 48.39 0.86
CA ALA A 148 4.08 48.95 2.05
C ALA A 148 5.44 49.58 1.73
N SER A 149 6.25 48.94 0.88
CA SER A 149 7.53 49.49 0.44
C SER A 149 7.36 50.81 -0.32
N ALA A 150 6.34 50.91 -1.18
CA ALA A 150 6.02 52.14 -1.89
C ALA A 150 5.58 53.27 -0.94
N LEU A 151 4.81 52.94 0.10
CA LEU A 151 4.37 53.90 1.12
C LEU A 151 5.52 54.39 2.02
N LEU A 152 6.45 53.51 2.38
CA LEU A 152 7.63 53.85 3.20
C LEU A 152 8.64 54.74 2.46
N LEU A 153 8.56 54.86 1.13
CA LEU A 153 9.40 55.73 0.31
C LEU A 153 8.84 57.15 0.15
N ILE A 154 7.66 57.43 0.70
CA ILE A 154 7.06 58.77 0.69
C ILE A 154 7.69 59.58 1.85
N PRO A 155 8.31 60.74 1.57
CA PRO A 155 9.07 61.53 2.56
C PRO A 155 8.20 62.20 3.63
#